data_AF-A0A147F1B9-F1
#
_entry.id   AF-A0A147F1B9-F1
#
_cell.length_a   1.000
_cell.length_b   1.000
_cell.length_c   1.000
_cell.angle_alpha   90.00
_cell.angle_beta   90.00
_cell.angle_gamma   90.00
#
_symmetry.space_group_name_H-M   'P 1'
#
loop_
_entity.id
_entity.type
_entity.pdbx_description
1 polymer ?
#
loop_
_entity_poly.entity_id
_entity_poly.type
_entity_poly.pdbx_seq_one_letter_code
_entity_poly.pdbx_strand_id
1 'polypeptide(L)'
;MESPATARRSAAPTTPIRRVVAASMAGTVVEWYEFFLYATAASLVFGTFFFPSSGSQLDGIIAAFVTYAVGFVARPLGGVVFGQIGDRFGRKPTLQATIVIVGTATFLMGCLPGFASVGYWAPAMLVALRFIQGFAVGGEWGGA
;
A
#
# COMPACT_ATOMS: atom_id res chain seq x y z
N MET A 1 -60.60 10.68 16.06
CA MET A 1 -59.93 11.57 15.10
C MET A 1 -58.46 11.60 15.48
N GLU A 2 -57.69 10.58 15.12
CA GLU A 2 -56.23 10.57 15.32
C GLU A 2 -55.56 10.16 14.01
N SER A 3 -54.74 11.07 13.49
CA SER A 3 -54.01 10.95 12.23
C SER A 3 -52.67 10.26 12.50
N PRO A 4 -52.29 9.20 11.76
CA PRO A 4 -50.97 8.61 11.92
C PRO A 4 -49.92 9.51 11.25
N ALA A 5 -49.04 10.09 12.06
CA ALA A 5 -47.88 10.84 11.61
C ALA A 5 -47.00 9.96 10.70
N THR A 6 -46.89 10.36 9.43
CA THR A 6 -46.07 9.68 8.42
C THR A 6 -44.60 9.92 8.73
N ALA A 7 -43.92 8.91 9.29
CA ALA A 7 -42.47 8.93 9.47
C ALA A 7 -41.78 9.01 8.10
N ARG A 8 -41.26 10.19 7.74
CA ARG A 8 -40.36 10.35 6.59
C ARG A 8 -39.08 9.55 6.86
N ARG A 9 -38.98 8.35 6.30
CA ARG A 9 -37.70 7.67 6.09
C ARG A 9 -36.84 8.57 5.20
N SER A 10 -35.83 9.21 5.78
CA SER A 10 -34.79 9.89 5.03
C SER A 10 -34.09 8.85 4.16
N ALA A 11 -34.31 8.89 2.85
CA ALA A 11 -33.62 8.02 1.90
C ALA A 11 -32.14 8.43 1.89
N ALA A 12 -31.27 7.55 2.40
CA ALA A 12 -29.83 7.77 2.33
C ALA A 12 -29.41 7.95 0.85
N PRO A 13 -28.49 8.89 0.53
CA PRO A 13 -28.07 9.12 -0.84
C PRO A 13 -27.40 7.86 -1.39
N THR A 14 -28.02 7.24 -2.40
CA THR A 14 -27.46 6.08 -3.09
C THR A 14 -26.32 6.57 -3.98
N THR A 15 -25.08 6.20 -3.65
CA THR A 15 -23.95 6.50 -4.54
C THR A 15 -24.15 5.71 -5.84
N PRO A 16 -24.09 6.35 -7.02
CA PRO A 16 -24.38 5.66 -8.28
C PRO A 16 -23.37 4.53 -8.49
N ILE A 17 -23.87 3.33 -8.84
CA ILE A 17 -23.07 2.11 -9.04
C ILE A 17 -21.87 2.36 -9.98
N ARG A 18 -22.05 3.20 -11.01
CA ARG A 18 -21.00 3.58 -11.97
C ARG A 18 -19.82 4.28 -11.29
N ARG A 19 -20.07 5.08 -10.26
CA ARG A 19 -19.01 5.78 -9.48
C ARG A 19 -18.26 4.80 -8.58
N VAL A 20 -18.96 3.83 -7.99
CA VAL A 20 -18.34 2.78 -7.18
C VAL A 20 -17.41 1.93 -8.06
N VAL A 21 -17.91 1.46 -9.21
CA VAL A 21 -17.12 0.67 -10.17
C VAL A 21 -15.89 1.44 -10.65
N ALA A 22 -16.05 2.70 -11.05
CA ALA A 22 -14.92 3.52 -11.50
C ALA A 22 -13.86 3.73 -10.40
N ALA A 23 -14.29 3.93 -9.15
CA ALA A 23 -13.36 4.09 -8.02
C ALA A 23 -12.60 2.78 -7.72
N SER A 24 -13.28 1.62 -7.76
CA SER A 24 -12.65 0.32 -7.59
C SER A 24 -11.63 0.04 -8.69
N MET A 25 -11.98 0.28 -9.96
CA MET A 25 -11.06 0.11 -11.09
C MET A 25 -9.83 1.01 -10.97
N ALA A 26 -10.02 2.28 -10.61
CA ALA A 26 -8.91 3.22 -10.40
C ALA A 26 -7.97 2.74 -9.28
N GLY A 27 -8.52 2.25 -8.15
CA GLY A 27 -7.74 1.68 -7.07
C GLY A 27 -6.89 0.49 -7.52
N THR A 28 -7.50 -0.46 -8.24
CA THR A 28 -6.77 -1.62 -8.79
C THR A 28 -5.67 -1.20 -9.76
N VAL A 29 -5.91 -0.21 -10.63
CA VAL A 29 -4.88 0.29 -11.55
C VAL A 29 -3.71 0.92 -10.80
N VAL A 30 -3.99 1.73 -9.78
CA VAL A 30 -2.94 2.35 -8.94
C VAL A 30 -2.13 1.28 -8.21
N GLU A 31 -2.77 0.25 -7.67
CA GLU A 31 -2.08 -0.86 -7.01
C GLU A 31 -1.12 -1.57 -7.99
N TRP A 32 -1.60 -1.93 -9.19
CA TRP A 32 -0.75 -2.56 -10.21
C TRP A 32 0.37 -1.64 -10.68
N TYR A 33 0.09 -0.35 -10.85
CA TYR A 33 1.08 0.64 -11.24
C TYR A 33 2.22 0.71 -10.21
N GLU A 34 1.91 0.76 -8.92
CA GLU A 34 2.90 0.76 -7.83
C GLU A 34 3.78 -0.49 -7.83
N PHE A 35 3.19 -1.67 -8.07
CA PHE A 35 3.96 -2.92 -8.16
C PHE A 35 4.93 -2.92 -9.34
N PHE A 36 4.46 -2.50 -10.52
CA PHE A 36 5.31 -2.41 -11.71
C PHE A 36 6.39 -1.34 -11.56
N LEU A 37 6.05 -0.18 -11.01
CA LEU A 37 6.99 0.90 -10.77
C LEU A 37 8.12 0.44 -9.86
N TYR A 38 7.80 -0.25 -8.76
CA TYR A 38 8.83 -0.78 -7.87
C TYR A 38 9.66 -1.88 -8.52
N ALA A 39 9.05 -2.84 -9.22
CA ALA A 39 9.80 -3.90 -9.88
C ALA A 39 10.81 -3.34 -10.90
N THR A 40 10.40 -2.29 -11.62
CA THR A 40 11.27 -1.57 -12.56
C THR A 40 12.40 -0.85 -11.82
N ALA A 41 12.07 -0.12 -10.75
CA ALA A 41 13.07 0.58 -9.94
C ALA A 41 14.05 -0.38 -9.23
N ALA A 42 13.57 -1.52 -8.74
CA ALA A 42 14.39 -2.57 -8.14
C ALA A 42 15.40 -3.15 -9.14
N SER A 43 14.95 -3.36 -10.39
CA SER A 43 15.78 -3.91 -11.45
C SER A 43 16.83 -2.91 -11.97
N LEU A 44 16.52 -1.61 -11.99
CA LEU A 44 17.34 -0.60 -12.65
C LEU A 44 18.12 0.33 -11.69
N VAL A 45 17.56 0.63 -10.52
CA VAL A 45 18.03 1.74 -9.67
C VAL A 45 18.41 1.28 -8.26
N PHE A 46 17.59 0.46 -7.60
CA PHE A 46 17.82 0.19 -6.18
C PHE A 46 19.08 -0.62 -5.93
N GLY A 47 19.42 -1.56 -6.82
CA GLY A 47 20.64 -2.35 -6.71
C GLY A 47 21.92 -1.51 -6.70
N THR A 48 21.92 -0.34 -7.35
CA THR A 48 23.09 0.56 -7.41
C THR A 48 22.99 1.73 -6.44
N PHE A 49 21.77 2.18 -6.10
CA PHE A 49 21.54 3.35 -5.26
C PHE A 49 21.45 3.02 -3.77
N PHE A 50 20.86 1.87 -3.40
CA PHE A 50 20.62 1.48 -2.00
C PHE A 50 21.57 0.40 -1.48
N PHE A 51 22.30 -0.31 -2.34
CA PHE A 51 23.18 -1.41 -1.91
C PHE A 51 24.67 -1.09 -2.19
N PRO A 52 25.59 -1.63 -1.39
CA PRO A 52 27.01 -1.52 -1.67
C PRO A 52 27.35 -2.25 -2.97
N SER A 53 28.33 -1.73 -3.72
CA SER A 53 28.82 -2.40 -4.92
C SER A 53 29.59 -3.67 -4.53
N SER A 54 28.95 -4.84 -4.58
CA SER A 54 29.52 -6.12 -4.14
C SER A 54 30.34 -6.84 -5.23
N GLY A 55 30.90 -6.11 -6.20
CA GLY A 55 31.71 -6.68 -7.29
C GLY A 55 30.90 -7.34 -8.42
N SER A 56 29.63 -7.69 -8.18
CA SER A 56 28.68 -8.18 -9.18
C SER A 56 27.39 -7.34 -9.15
N GLN A 57 26.98 -6.81 -10.30
CA GLN A 57 25.71 -6.07 -10.44
C GLN A 57 24.48 -6.95 -10.14
N LEU A 58 24.61 -8.27 -10.32
CA LEU A 58 23.53 -9.23 -10.08
C LEU A 58 23.12 -9.26 -8.60
N ASP A 59 24.07 -9.13 -7.69
CA ASP A 59 23.82 -9.21 -6.24
C ASP A 59 22.96 -8.04 -5.75
N GLY A 60 23.22 -6.83 -6.25
CA GLY A 60 22.42 -5.64 -5.93
C GLY A 60 20.98 -5.77 -6.44
N ILE A 61 20.80 -6.35 -7.63
CA ILE A 61 19.47 -6.64 -8.18
C ILE A 61 18.75 -7.70 -7.33
N ILE A 62 19.43 -8.79 -7.00
CA ILE A 62 18.88 -9.85 -6.13
C ILE A 62 18.48 -9.26 -4.77
N ALA A 63 19.33 -8.43 -4.16
CA ALA A 63 19.03 -7.78 -2.89
C ALA A 63 17.80 -6.86 -3.01
N ALA A 64 17.68 -6.08 -4.09
CA ALA A 64 16.50 -5.27 -4.36
C ALA A 64 15.23 -6.12 -4.54
N PHE A 65 15.30 -7.28 -5.21
CA PHE A 65 14.16 -8.21 -5.29
C PHE A 65 13.84 -8.86 -3.94
N VAL A 66 14.82 -9.13 -3.08
CA VAL A 66 14.57 -9.60 -1.71
C VAL A 66 13.81 -8.55 -0.91
N THR A 67 14.16 -7.27 -1.03
CA THR A 67 13.38 -6.19 -0.39
C THR A 67 11.94 -6.12 -0.92
N TYR A 68 11.75 -6.43 -2.21
CA TYR A 68 10.41 -6.53 -2.79
C TYR A 68 9.61 -7.67 -2.14
N ALA A 69 10.23 -8.84 -1.97
CA ALA A 69 9.61 -10.02 -1.38
C ALA A 69 9.15 -9.78 0.07
N VAL A 70 9.88 -8.98 0.85
CA VAL A 70 9.48 -8.59 2.22
C VAL A 70 8.09 -7.94 2.25
N GLY A 71 7.79 -7.08 1.27
CA GLY A 71 6.46 -6.45 1.15
C GLY A 71 5.34 -7.47 0.91
N PHE A 72 5.62 -8.57 0.19
CA PHE A 72 4.64 -9.64 -0.01
C PHE A 72 4.36 -10.44 1.26
N VAL A 73 5.39 -10.69 2.08
CA VAL A 73 5.22 -11.35 3.37
C VAL A 73 4.44 -10.46 4.36
N ALA A 74 4.58 -9.14 4.25
CA ALA A 74 3.85 -8.19 5.08
C ALA A 74 2.33 -8.17 4.80
N ARG A 75 1.91 -8.53 3.57
CA ARG A 75 0.50 -8.47 3.14
C ARG A 75 -0.42 -9.39 3.96
N PRO A 76 -0.14 -10.68 4.16
CA PRO A 76 -0.96 -11.52 5.05
C PRO A 76 -1.10 -10.96 6.47
N LEU A 77 -0.02 -10.45 7.04
CA LEU A 77 -0.01 -9.83 8.37
C LEU A 77 -0.93 -8.61 8.41
N GLY A 78 -0.84 -7.77 7.38
CA GLY A 78 -1.71 -6.62 7.17
C GLY A 78 -3.18 -6.99 7.07
N GLY A 79 -3.50 -8.02 6.28
CA GLY A 79 -4.87 -8.50 6.10
C GLY A 79 -5.52 -8.99 7.38
N VAL A 80 -4.76 -9.68 8.24
CA VAL A 80 -5.27 -10.11 9.56
C VAL A 80 -5.55 -8.90 10.45
N VAL A 81 -4.60 -7.96 10.57
CA VAL A 81 -4.72 -6.82 11.49
C VAL A 81 -5.79 -5.83 11.01
N PHE A 82 -5.71 -5.38 9.76
CA PHE A 82 -6.66 -4.44 9.20
C PHE A 82 -8.03 -5.07 8.91
N GLY A 83 -8.12 -6.39 8.72
CA GLY A 83 -9.40 -7.10 8.69
C GLY A 83 -10.14 -6.97 10.02
N GLN A 84 -9.46 -7.27 11.14
CA GLN A 84 -10.02 -7.11 12.48
C GLN A 84 -10.39 -5.64 12.80
N ILE A 85 -9.54 -4.69 12.39
CA ILE A 85 -9.83 -3.25 12.56
C ILE A 85 -11.03 -2.85 11.70
N GLY A 86 -11.11 -3.33 10.46
CA GLY A 86 -12.21 -3.07 9.54
C GLY A 86 -13.56 -3.59 10.05
N ASP A 87 -13.56 -4.77 10.67
CA ASP A 87 -14.75 -5.35 11.27
C ASP A 87 -15.21 -4.59 12.54
N ARG A 88 -14.26 -4.04 13.31
CA ARG A 88 -14.56 -3.31 14.57
C ARG A 88 -14.88 -1.84 14.38
N PHE A 89 -14.19 -1.14 13.47
CA PHE A 89 -14.26 0.32 13.29
C PHE A 89 -14.88 0.73 11.95
N GLY A 90 -15.17 -0.23 11.08
CA GLY A 90 -15.79 -0.03 9.77
C GLY A 90 -14.80 -0.11 8.60
N ARG A 91 -15.27 -0.71 7.50
CA ARG A 91 -14.46 -0.96 6.29
C ARG A 91 -14.01 0.32 5.59
N LYS A 92 -14.88 1.34 5.51
CA LYS A 92 -14.60 2.61 4.82
C LYS A 92 -13.42 3.41 5.42
N PRO A 93 -13.37 3.72 6.74
CA PRO A 93 -12.23 4.44 7.31
C PRO A 93 -10.94 3.63 7.27
N THR A 94 -11.03 2.31 7.38
CA THR A 94 -9.87 1.41 7.28
C THR A 94 -9.25 1.49 5.88
N LEU A 95 -10.06 1.43 4.83
CA LEU A 95 -9.60 1.58 3.44
C LEU A 95 -8.99 2.96 3.16
N GLN A 96 -9.54 4.03 3.75
CA GLN A 96 -8.93 5.35 3.62
C GLN A 96 -7.55 5.42 4.28
N ALA A 97 -7.40 4.80 5.46
CA ALA A 97 -6.12 4.75 6.16
C ALA A 97 -5.07 3.97 5.36
N THR A 98 -5.41 2.80 4.80
CA THR A 98 -4.48 2.00 4.00
C THR A 98 -4.00 2.75 2.76
N ILE A 99 -4.89 3.42 2.03
CA ILE A 99 -4.54 4.23 0.86
C ILE A 99 -3.55 5.35 1.23
N VAL A 100 -3.78 6.05 2.34
CA VAL A 100 -2.89 7.12 2.82
C VAL A 100 -1.52 6.55 3.22
N ILE A 101 -1.48 5.40 3.91
CA ILE A 101 -0.23 4.75 4.30
C ILE A 101 0.56 4.34 3.06
N VAL A 102 -0.09 3.74 2.06
CA VAL A 102 0.55 3.33 0.80
C VAL A 102 1.14 4.55 0.09
N GLY A 103 0.35 5.59 -0.15
CA GLY A 103 0.83 6.80 -0.84
C GLY A 103 1.97 7.50 -0.10
N THR A 104 1.90 7.57 1.24
CA THR A 104 2.95 8.16 2.07
C THR A 104 4.24 7.33 2.02
N ALA A 105 4.13 6.00 2.12
CA ALA A 105 5.29 5.12 2.03
C ALA A 105 5.98 5.23 0.67
N THR A 106 5.22 5.30 -0.42
CA THR A 106 5.75 5.49 -1.78
C THR A 106 6.47 6.82 -1.93
N PHE A 107 5.86 7.91 -1.46
CA PHE A 107 6.48 9.22 -1.46
C PHE A 107 7.80 9.21 -0.68
N LEU A 108 7.80 8.66 0.54
CA LEU A 108 8.98 8.59 1.39
C LEU A 108 10.10 7.72 0.78
N MET A 109 9.78 6.64 0.07
CA MET A 109 10.79 5.85 -0.65
C MET A 109 11.53 6.68 -1.70
N GLY A 110 10.83 7.59 -2.39
CA GLY A 110 11.44 8.52 -3.33
C GLY A 110 12.33 9.58 -2.66
N CYS A 111 12.08 9.89 -1.38
CA CYS A 111 12.87 10.84 -0.60
C CYS A 111 14.06 10.20 0.14
N LEU A 112 14.25 8.88 0.05
CA LEU A 112 15.30 8.21 0.81
C LEU A 112 16.69 8.60 0.30
N PRO A 113 17.65 8.88 1.21
CA PRO A 113 19.05 9.06 0.83
C PRO A 113 19.65 7.71 0.40
N GLY A 114 20.56 7.75 -0.59
CA GLY A 114 21.24 6.57 -1.09
C GLY A 114 22.33 6.04 -0.16
N PHE A 115 22.89 4.88 -0.52
CA PHE A 115 23.95 4.20 0.24
C PHE A 115 25.20 5.09 0.41
N ALA A 116 25.50 5.94 -0.57
CA ALA A 116 26.62 6.88 -0.51
C ALA A 116 26.51 7.89 0.65
N SER A 117 25.29 8.23 1.09
CA SER A 117 25.06 9.24 2.12
C SER A 117 24.92 8.64 3.52
N VAL A 118 24.24 7.49 3.66
CA VAL A 118 23.86 6.92 4.97
C VAL A 118 24.25 5.44 5.15
N GLY A 119 24.94 4.85 4.17
CA GLY A 119 25.38 3.45 4.21
C GLY A 119 24.22 2.46 4.34
N TYR A 120 24.39 1.44 5.19
CA TYR A 120 23.42 0.36 5.40
C TYR A 120 22.06 0.81 5.94
N TRP A 121 21.92 2.06 6.39
CA TRP A 121 20.61 2.63 6.71
C TRP A 121 19.73 2.83 5.48
N ALA A 122 20.30 3.08 4.30
CA ALA A 122 19.56 3.28 3.06
C ALA A 122 18.68 2.06 2.70
N PRO A 123 19.22 0.82 2.61
CA PRO A 123 18.41 -0.36 2.34
C PRO A 123 17.53 -0.74 3.53
N ALA A 124 17.94 -0.48 4.77
CA ALA A 124 17.11 -0.76 5.94
C ALA A 124 15.81 0.07 5.96
N MET A 125 15.90 1.38 5.66
CA MET A 125 14.74 2.25 5.54
C MET A 125 13.86 1.86 4.35
N LEU A 126 14.47 1.50 3.21
CA LEU A 126 13.73 0.99 2.05
C LEU A 126 12.91 -0.25 2.41
N VAL A 127 13.51 -1.22 3.11
CA VAL A 127 12.83 -2.43 3.57
C VAL A 127 11.71 -2.10 4.56
N ALA A 128 11.94 -1.18 5.50
CA ALA A 128 10.93 -0.76 6.46
C ALA A 128 9.71 -0.12 5.76
N LEU A 129 9.93 0.80 4.84
CA LEU A 129 8.85 1.42 4.06
C LEU A 129 8.12 0.40 3.19
N ARG A 130 8.85 -0.55 2.59
CA ARG A 130 8.27 -1.68 1.84
C ARG A 130 7.41 -2.58 2.69
N PHE A 131 7.84 -2.88 3.91
CA PHE A 131 7.06 -3.66 4.85
C PHE A 131 5.77 -2.93 5.24
N ILE A 132 5.86 -1.63 5.57
CA ILE A 132 4.70 -0.80 5.92
C ILE A 132 3.72 -0.72 4.74
N GLN A 133 4.20 -0.50 3.52
CA GLN A 133 3.36 -0.46 2.32
C GLN A 133 2.67 -1.81 2.09
N GLY A 134 3.42 -2.93 2.13
CA GLY A 134 2.87 -4.27 1.98
C GLY A 134 1.83 -4.61 3.05
N PHE A 135 2.10 -4.22 4.30
CA PHE A 135 1.17 -4.36 5.41
C PHE A 135 -0.11 -3.56 5.20
N ALA A 136 -0.03 -2.31 4.72
CA ALA A 136 -1.21 -1.51 4.41
C ALA A 136 -2.05 -2.12 3.27
N VAL A 137 -1.40 -2.54 2.18
CA VAL A 137 -2.08 -3.20 1.05
C VAL A 137 -2.78 -4.46 1.51
N GLY A 138 -2.18 -5.25 2.40
CA GLY A 138 -2.83 -6.43 2.98
C GLY A 138 -4.22 -6.16 3.56
N GLY A 139 -4.39 -4.99 4.18
CA GLY A 139 -5.66 -4.56 4.76
C GLY A 139 -6.76 -4.25 3.76
N GLU A 140 -6.40 -3.84 2.54
CA GLU A 140 -7.37 -3.55 1.47
C GLU A 140 -8.09 -4.82 1.00
N TRP A 141 -7.38 -5.95 0.98
CA TRP A 141 -7.93 -7.26 0.60
C TRP A 141 -8.77 -7.90 1.71
N GLY A 142 -8.53 -7.57 2.98
CA GLY A 142 -9.33 -8.07 4.11
C GLY A 142 -10.68 -7.38 4.29
N GLY A 143 -10.83 -6.16 3.75
CA GLY A 143 -12.05 -5.34 3.84
C GLY A 143 -12.93 -5.31 2.59
N ALA A 144 -12.50 -5.94 1.49
CA ALA A 144 -13.29 -6.10 0.27
C ALA A 144 -14.43 -7.12 0.42
#